data_AF-A0A520UMV2-F1
#
_entry.id   AF-A0A520UMV2-F1
#
_cell.length_a   1.000
_cell.length_b   1.000
_cell.length_c   1.000
_cell.angle_alpha   90.00
_cell.angle_beta   90.00
_cell.angle_gamma   90.00
#
_symmetry.space_group_name_H-M   'P 1'
#
loop_
_entity.id
_entity.type
_entity.pdbx_description
1 polymer ?
#
loop_
_entity_poly.entity_id
_entity_poly.type
_entity_poly.pdbx_seq_one_letter_code
_entity_poly.pdbx_strand_id
1 'polypeptide(L)'
;MKKTITKIALFVITCITVISCSITKDLNKGNLILRSNEIFVNGSKVKTDSLSPLLAQKKNNYIIGFPLTAKLHQSSKENSDSIFNKWINKKVKRKKRLISILSKKQVLQLNSYYENLNNWKKKNGEKLEIIDSVKTNISIENLKSYYKNNGYFNSKISSKTIINQNNNKFGKVVYNIKTGNQYALDSVSTNIESKVLESIFNSENNKSILKPNTFFNTKKFELERNRINKLFKNSGIYNFQINSVSFKINLDTTNLNFKIPVEIVIKENKLDNRYLKHKIKKVNLFVEKEDLNTKTKKIFSY
;
A
#
# COMPACT_ATOMS: atom_id res chain seq x y z
N MET A 1 45.28 12.58 -26.90
CA MET A 1 44.23 13.59 -27.14
C MET A 1 43.10 13.15 -28.08
N LYS A 2 43.36 12.51 -29.24
CA LYS A 2 42.26 12.10 -30.15
C LYS A 2 41.20 11.17 -29.52
N LYS A 3 41.60 10.19 -28.68
CA LYS A 3 40.68 9.27 -27.97
C LYS A 3 39.84 9.94 -26.87
N THR A 4 40.35 10.99 -26.22
CA THR A 4 39.60 11.72 -25.19
C THR A 4 38.55 12.64 -25.83
N ILE A 5 38.90 13.29 -26.94
CA ILE A 5 37.97 14.12 -27.72
C ILE A 5 36.81 13.29 -28.30
N THR A 6 37.07 12.08 -28.80
CA THR A 6 35.99 11.19 -29.31
C THR A 6 35.06 10.69 -28.21
N LYS A 7 35.58 10.41 -27.01
CA LYS A 7 34.76 10.04 -25.84
C LYS A 7 33.90 11.22 -25.38
N ILE A 8 34.46 12.43 -25.35
CA ILE A 8 33.73 13.66 -25.01
C ILE A 8 32.63 13.93 -26.06
N ALA A 9 32.96 13.83 -27.35
CA ALA A 9 32.00 14.01 -28.44
C ALA A 9 30.87 12.98 -28.39
N LEU A 10 31.17 11.71 -28.09
CA LEU A 10 30.16 10.67 -27.92
C LEU A 10 29.21 10.99 -26.76
N PHE A 11 29.75 11.45 -25.63
CA PHE A 11 28.95 11.87 -24.46
C PHE A 11 28.06 13.08 -24.78
N VAL A 12 28.61 14.08 -25.48
CA VAL A 12 27.88 15.27 -25.91
C VAL A 12 26.75 14.89 -26.89
N ILE A 13 27.02 14.03 -27.88
CA ILE A 13 26.01 13.56 -28.85
C ILE A 13 24.93 12.73 -28.17
N THR A 14 25.30 11.85 -27.22
CA THR A 14 24.31 11.10 -26.43
C THR A 14 23.49 12.02 -25.52
N CYS A 15 24.07 13.04 -24.88
CA CYS A 15 23.32 14.04 -24.13
C CYS A 15 22.34 14.83 -25.03
N ILE A 16 22.77 15.29 -26.21
CA ILE A 16 21.93 16.07 -27.14
C ILE A 16 20.73 15.24 -27.63
N THR A 17 20.94 13.97 -27.96
CA THR A 17 19.85 13.09 -28.42
C THR A 17 18.81 12.80 -27.33
N VAL A 18 19.20 12.75 -26.06
CA VAL A 18 18.28 12.58 -24.92
C VAL A 18 17.46 13.85 -24.65
N ILE A 19 18.03 15.04 -24.85
CA ILE A 19 17.36 16.34 -24.58
C ILE A 19 16.21 16.60 -25.57
N SER A 20 16.34 16.18 -26.84
CA SER A 20 15.34 16.44 -27.88
C SER A 20 13.99 15.71 -27.68
N CYS A 21 13.91 14.77 -26.74
CA CYS A 21 12.74 13.92 -26.59
C CYS A 21 11.77 14.47 -25.53
N SER A 22 10.91 15.42 -25.92
CA SER A 22 9.87 15.98 -25.03
C SER A 22 8.95 14.87 -24.48
N ILE A 23 8.87 14.76 -23.15
CA ILE A 23 7.97 13.84 -22.44
C ILE A 23 6.49 14.25 -22.63
N THR A 24 6.27 15.52 -22.93
CA THR A 24 4.94 16.14 -22.96
C THR A 24 4.26 16.10 -24.34
N LYS A 25 4.86 15.39 -25.30
CA LYS A 25 4.38 15.33 -26.69
C LYS A 25 3.06 14.59 -26.82
N ASP A 26 2.85 13.56 -26.00
CA ASP A 26 1.67 12.69 -26.04
C ASP A 26 0.64 13.06 -24.95
N LEU A 27 0.74 14.26 -24.38
CA LEU A 27 -0.16 14.71 -23.33
C LEU A 27 -1.42 15.33 -23.94
N ASN A 28 -2.61 14.83 -23.59
CA ASN A 28 -3.88 15.43 -24.01
C ASN A 28 -3.99 16.89 -23.50
N LYS A 29 -4.65 17.74 -24.29
CA LYS A 29 -4.89 19.14 -23.91
C LYS A 29 -5.65 19.20 -22.58
N GLY A 30 -5.13 19.95 -21.61
CA GLY A 30 -5.74 20.13 -20.29
C GLY A 30 -5.21 19.19 -19.20
N ASN A 31 -4.48 18.12 -19.55
CA ASN A 31 -3.89 17.24 -18.57
C ASN A 31 -2.63 17.86 -17.94
N LEU A 32 -2.40 17.57 -16.65
CA LEU A 32 -1.22 18.02 -15.91
C LEU A 32 -0.42 16.81 -15.42
N ILE A 33 0.89 16.84 -15.62
CA ILE A 33 1.81 15.82 -15.10
C ILE A 33 2.08 16.13 -13.63
N LEU A 34 1.96 15.12 -12.77
CA LEU A 34 2.24 15.25 -11.35
C LEU A 34 3.75 15.41 -11.10
N ARG A 35 4.14 16.58 -10.57
CA ARG A 35 5.53 16.88 -10.20
C ARG A 35 5.81 16.67 -8.72
N SER A 36 4.83 16.89 -7.86
CA SER A 36 4.91 16.63 -6.42
C SER A 36 3.52 16.59 -5.78
N ASN A 37 3.44 15.86 -4.68
CA ASN A 37 2.37 16.01 -3.71
C ASN A 37 2.95 16.72 -2.48
N GLU A 38 2.24 17.72 -1.98
CA GLU A 38 2.63 18.44 -0.76
C GLU A 38 1.53 18.28 0.29
N ILE A 39 1.92 18.03 1.53
CA ILE A 39 0.99 17.85 2.64
C ILE A 39 1.28 18.92 3.70
N PHE A 40 0.24 19.67 4.05
CA PHE A 40 0.26 20.65 5.12
C PHE A 40 -0.68 20.20 6.23
N VAL A 41 -0.16 20.11 7.45
CA VAL A 41 -0.93 19.76 8.65
C VAL A 41 -0.95 20.98 9.55
N ASN A 42 -2.14 21.52 9.81
CA ASN A 42 -2.35 22.73 10.60
C ASN A 42 -1.45 23.90 10.16
N GLY A 43 -1.31 24.08 8.84
CA GLY A 43 -0.49 25.13 8.21
C GLY A 43 1.01 24.81 8.08
N SER A 44 1.51 23.78 8.77
CA SER A 44 2.92 23.38 8.69
C SER A 44 3.14 22.31 7.62
N LYS A 45 4.16 22.49 6.77
CA LYS A 45 4.54 21.49 5.77
C LYS A 45 5.16 20.28 6.45
N VAL A 46 4.58 19.10 6.25
CA VAL A 46 5.09 17.85 6.84
C VAL A 46 5.91 17.10 5.78
N LYS A 47 7.00 16.46 6.22
CA LYS A 47 7.75 15.54 5.35
C LYS A 47 6.80 14.44 4.87
N THR A 48 6.73 14.28 3.56
CA THR A 48 5.73 13.42 2.93
C THR A 48 5.92 11.94 3.27
N ASP A 49 7.08 11.52 3.76
CA ASP A 49 7.46 10.10 3.83
C ASP A 49 6.48 9.26 4.65
N SER A 50 6.03 9.75 5.82
CA SER A 50 5.11 9.02 6.70
C SER A 50 3.68 8.93 6.17
N LEU A 51 3.22 9.92 5.38
CA LEU A 51 1.85 9.99 4.85
C LEU A 51 1.75 9.66 3.36
N SER A 52 2.89 9.54 2.67
CA SER A 52 2.98 9.20 1.25
C SER A 52 2.31 7.88 0.88
N PRO A 53 2.28 6.83 1.75
CA PRO A 53 1.57 5.60 1.41
C PRO A 53 0.05 5.78 1.30
N LEU A 54 -0.50 6.85 1.90
CA LEU A 54 -1.92 7.15 1.88
C LEU A 54 -2.37 7.85 0.59
N LEU A 55 -1.40 8.37 -0.20
CA LEU A 55 -1.69 9.05 -1.46
C LEU A 55 -1.81 8.03 -2.60
N ALA A 56 -2.94 8.07 -3.30
CA ALA A 56 -3.24 7.16 -4.41
C ALA A 56 -2.41 7.47 -5.67
N GLN A 57 -2.13 8.75 -5.92
CA GLN A 57 -1.24 9.19 -6.99
C GLN A 57 0.14 9.49 -6.43
N LYS A 58 1.18 8.86 -6.98
CA LYS A 58 2.56 9.03 -6.55
C LYS A 58 3.36 9.73 -7.64
N LYS A 59 4.22 10.64 -7.21
CA LYS A 59 5.18 11.29 -8.11
C LYS A 59 6.08 10.22 -8.74
N ASN A 60 6.27 10.29 -10.06
CA ASN A 60 7.25 9.47 -10.75
C ASN A 60 8.68 9.69 -10.23
N ASN A 61 9.57 8.75 -10.52
CA ASN A 61 10.99 8.91 -10.22
C ASN A 61 11.63 9.88 -11.22
N TYR A 62 12.24 10.94 -10.70
CA TYR A 62 13.00 11.90 -11.49
C TYR A 62 14.47 11.86 -11.11
N ILE A 63 15.33 11.64 -12.09
CA ILE A 63 16.78 11.67 -11.95
C ILE A 63 17.24 12.97 -12.59
N ILE A 64 17.83 13.89 -11.79
CA ILE A 64 18.28 15.21 -12.24
C ILE A 64 17.15 15.96 -12.99
N GLY A 65 15.93 15.88 -12.46
CA GLY A 65 14.76 16.54 -13.04
C GLY A 65 14.14 15.86 -14.27
N PHE A 66 14.73 14.77 -14.77
CA PHE A 66 14.23 13.99 -15.92
C PHE A 66 13.58 12.65 -15.48
N PRO A 67 12.36 12.33 -15.94
CA PRO A 67 11.67 11.09 -15.62
C PRO A 67 12.12 9.95 -16.54
N LEU A 68 13.32 9.41 -16.29
CA LEU A 68 13.95 8.37 -17.13
C LEU A 68 13.05 7.12 -17.27
N THR A 69 12.51 6.64 -16.16
CA THR A 69 11.60 5.51 -16.05
C THR A 69 10.29 5.74 -16.80
N ALA A 70 9.73 6.96 -16.72
CA ALA A 70 8.53 7.30 -17.48
C ALA A 70 8.81 7.33 -18.99
N LYS A 71 9.97 7.86 -19.38
CA LYS A 71 10.38 7.88 -20.78
C LYS A 71 10.64 6.48 -21.33
N LEU A 72 11.22 5.60 -20.51
CA LEU A 72 11.45 4.21 -20.85
C LEU A 72 10.13 3.52 -21.19
N HIS A 73 9.10 3.69 -20.35
CA HIS A 73 7.76 3.16 -20.59
C HIS A 73 7.15 3.74 -21.88
N GLN A 74 7.20 5.06 -22.07
CA GLN A 74 6.66 5.73 -23.26
C GLN A 74 7.36 5.29 -24.56
N SER A 75 8.63 4.88 -24.48
CA SER A 75 9.38 4.35 -25.63
C SER A 75 8.98 2.93 -26.04
N SER A 76 8.18 2.24 -25.21
CA SER A 76 7.65 0.93 -25.55
C SER A 76 6.59 1.04 -26.66
N LYS A 77 6.48 -0.01 -27.46
CA LYS A 77 5.45 -0.12 -28.49
C LYS A 77 4.42 -1.16 -28.08
N GLU A 78 3.15 -0.79 -28.18
CA GLU A 78 2.05 -1.75 -28.14
C GLU A 78 2.03 -2.54 -29.45
N ASN A 79 1.61 -3.81 -29.39
CA ASN A 79 1.58 -4.71 -30.54
C ASN A 79 2.92 -4.80 -31.28
N SER A 80 4.01 -4.94 -30.51
CA SER A 80 5.39 -4.97 -31.03
C SER A 80 5.62 -6.05 -32.08
N ASP A 81 4.98 -7.21 -31.97
CA ASP A 81 5.08 -8.28 -32.98
C ASP A 81 4.53 -7.86 -34.33
N SER A 82 3.34 -7.26 -34.34
CA SER A 82 2.72 -6.77 -35.56
C SER A 82 3.57 -5.66 -36.20
N ILE A 83 4.15 -4.78 -35.39
CA ILE A 83 5.04 -3.71 -35.86
C ILE A 83 6.31 -4.29 -36.50
N PHE A 84 6.94 -5.28 -35.87
CA PHE A 84 8.13 -5.93 -36.41
C PHE A 84 7.80 -6.68 -37.70
N ASN A 85 6.70 -7.42 -37.73
CA ASN A 85 6.21 -8.15 -38.92
C ASN A 85 5.90 -7.18 -40.08
N LYS A 86 5.30 -6.03 -39.79
CA LYS A 86 5.09 -4.98 -40.78
C LYS A 86 6.41 -4.41 -41.28
N TRP A 87 7.38 -4.18 -40.39
CA TRP A 87 8.70 -3.67 -40.76
C TRP A 87 9.51 -4.65 -41.62
N ILE A 88 9.56 -5.93 -41.27
CA ILE A 88 10.32 -6.93 -42.02
C ILE A 88 9.72 -7.18 -43.41
N ASN A 89 8.38 -7.21 -43.51
CA ASN A 89 7.67 -7.49 -44.75
C ASN A 89 7.49 -6.24 -45.65
N LYS A 90 7.66 -5.01 -45.13
CA LYS A 90 7.57 -3.76 -45.92
C LYS A 90 8.52 -3.72 -47.13
N LYS A 91 9.64 -4.45 -47.10
CA LYS A 91 10.57 -4.56 -48.24
C LYS A 91 10.99 -6.01 -48.43
N VAL A 92 10.55 -6.65 -49.52
CA VAL A 92 10.88 -8.06 -49.83
C VAL A 92 12.39 -8.31 -49.82
N LYS A 93 13.19 -7.41 -50.41
CA LYS A 93 14.67 -7.49 -50.43
C LYS A 93 15.28 -7.44 -49.02
N ARG A 94 14.66 -6.75 -48.05
CA ARG A 94 15.14 -6.69 -46.65
C ARG A 94 15.08 -8.06 -45.98
N LYS A 95 13.93 -8.73 -46.08
CA LYS A 95 13.74 -10.07 -45.51
C LYS A 95 14.73 -11.06 -46.11
N LYS A 96 14.89 -11.05 -47.44
CA LYS A 96 15.88 -11.90 -48.14
C LYS A 96 17.31 -11.63 -47.66
N ARG A 97 17.73 -10.35 -47.56
CA ARG A 97 19.06 -9.97 -47.08
C ARG A 97 19.32 -10.35 -45.62
N LEU A 98 18.31 -10.24 -44.76
CA LEU A 98 18.45 -10.67 -43.36
C LEU A 98 18.57 -12.18 -43.25
N ILE A 99 17.81 -12.94 -44.05
CA ILE A 99 17.91 -14.41 -44.09
C ILE A 99 19.23 -14.90 -44.71
N SER A 100 19.87 -14.12 -45.59
CA SER A 100 21.19 -14.46 -46.14
C SER A 100 22.34 -14.22 -45.14
N ILE A 101 22.16 -13.29 -44.20
CA ILE A 101 23.16 -12.96 -43.16
C ILE A 101 22.90 -13.76 -41.88
N LEU A 102 21.64 -13.95 -41.52
CA LEU A 102 21.16 -14.63 -40.32
C LEU A 102 20.29 -15.82 -40.75
N SER A 103 20.40 -16.96 -40.07
CA SER A 103 19.50 -18.08 -40.33
C SER A 103 18.03 -17.67 -40.20
N LYS A 104 17.12 -18.37 -40.90
CA LYS A 104 15.66 -18.13 -40.81
C LYS A 104 15.17 -18.16 -39.36
N LYS A 105 15.72 -19.05 -38.53
CA LYS A 105 15.42 -19.13 -37.08
C LYS A 105 15.86 -17.88 -36.33
N GLN A 106 17.07 -17.37 -36.59
CA GLN A 106 17.56 -16.12 -35.98
C GLN A 106 16.70 -14.92 -36.39
N VAL A 107 16.26 -14.84 -37.66
CA VAL A 107 15.37 -13.77 -38.11
C VAL A 107 14.00 -13.82 -37.41
N LEU A 108 13.44 -15.01 -37.17
CA LEU A 108 12.22 -15.16 -36.38
C LEU A 108 12.46 -14.77 -34.90
N GLN A 109 13.58 -15.16 -34.33
CA GLN A 109 13.97 -14.83 -32.96
C GLN A 109 14.09 -13.33 -32.72
N LEU A 110 14.47 -12.54 -33.74
CA LEU A 110 14.50 -11.07 -33.65
C LEU A 110 13.13 -10.49 -33.31
N ASN A 111 12.02 -11.12 -33.75
CA ASN A 111 10.68 -10.68 -33.37
C ASN A 111 10.48 -10.84 -31.86
N SER A 112 10.77 -12.03 -31.32
CA SER A 112 10.68 -12.31 -29.88
C SER A 112 11.61 -11.43 -29.06
N TYR A 113 12.82 -11.11 -29.54
CA TYR A 113 13.70 -10.15 -28.85
C TYR A 113 13.13 -8.73 -28.86
N TYR A 114 12.55 -8.30 -29.97
CA TYR A 114 11.89 -7.00 -30.05
C TYR A 114 10.68 -6.93 -29.11
N GLU A 115 9.87 -7.97 -29.06
CA GLU A 115 8.75 -8.12 -28.14
C GLU A 115 9.21 -8.09 -26.67
N ASN A 116 10.16 -8.95 -26.31
CA ASN A 116 10.72 -9.03 -24.97
C ASN A 116 11.34 -7.71 -24.52
N LEU A 117 12.02 -7.00 -25.42
CA LEU A 117 12.58 -5.67 -25.12
C LEU A 117 11.47 -4.64 -24.86
N ASN A 118 10.36 -4.68 -25.59
CA ASN A 118 9.20 -3.82 -25.33
C ASN A 118 8.50 -4.19 -24.00
N ASN A 119 8.34 -5.48 -23.72
CA ASN A 119 7.79 -5.97 -22.45
C ASN A 119 8.69 -5.59 -21.27
N TRP A 120 10.00 -5.72 -21.43
CA TRP A 120 10.99 -5.26 -20.45
C TRP A 120 10.89 -3.75 -20.20
N LYS A 121 10.74 -2.92 -21.25
CA LYS A 121 10.53 -1.47 -21.11
C LYS A 121 9.24 -1.13 -20.35
N LYS A 122 8.15 -1.86 -20.60
CA LYS A 122 6.87 -1.69 -19.87
C LYS A 122 7.00 -2.09 -18.40
N LYS A 123 7.69 -3.20 -18.13
CA LYS A 123 7.89 -3.74 -16.78
C LYS A 123 8.82 -2.88 -15.93
N ASN A 124 9.89 -2.35 -16.51
CA ASN A 124 10.91 -1.57 -15.79
C ASN A 124 10.70 -0.06 -15.90
N GLY A 125 9.83 0.39 -16.80
CA GLY A 125 9.38 1.77 -16.87
C GLY A 125 8.12 1.98 -16.03
N GLU A 126 7.80 3.24 -15.75
CA GLU A 126 6.56 3.62 -15.08
C GLU A 126 5.68 4.45 -16.02
N LYS A 127 4.35 4.39 -15.89
CA LYS A 127 3.51 5.34 -16.64
C LYS A 127 3.69 6.73 -16.04
N LEU A 128 3.69 7.74 -16.90
CA LEU A 128 3.71 9.13 -16.46
C LEU A 128 2.43 9.39 -15.63
N GLU A 129 2.61 9.83 -14.40
CA GLU A 129 1.49 10.09 -13.50
C GLU A 129 0.84 11.43 -13.89
N ILE A 130 -0.41 11.35 -14.30
CA ILE A 130 -1.25 12.50 -14.60
C ILE A 130 -2.08 12.81 -13.36
N ILE A 131 -2.24 14.10 -13.05
CA ILE A 131 -3.11 14.54 -11.96
C ILE A 131 -4.54 14.13 -12.27
N ASP A 132 -5.12 13.34 -11.36
CA ASP A 132 -6.44 12.75 -11.49
C ASP A 132 -7.29 13.16 -10.27
N SER A 133 -8.44 13.77 -10.52
CA SER A 133 -9.35 14.21 -9.46
C SER A 133 -9.91 13.03 -8.66
N VAL A 134 -10.15 11.88 -9.28
CA VAL A 134 -10.64 10.66 -8.62
C VAL A 134 -9.58 10.14 -7.66
N LYS A 135 -8.33 10.01 -8.11
CA LYS A 135 -7.20 9.62 -7.23
C LYS A 135 -6.94 10.64 -6.12
N THR A 136 -7.13 11.92 -6.42
CA THR A 136 -7.04 12.99 -5.42
C THR A 136 -8.08 12.79 -4.32
N ASN A 137 -9.34 12.49 -4.67
CA ASN A 137 -10.41 12.21 -3.72
C ASN A 137 -10.15 10.94 -2.90
N ILE A 138 -9.67 9.86 -3.52
CA ILE A 138 -9.25 8.65 -2.79
C ILE A 138 -8.18 8.98 -1.75
N SER A 139 -7.21 9.82 -2.11
CA SER A 139 -6.15 10.25 -1.19
C SER A 139 -6.72 11.06 -0.01
N ILE A 140 -7.72 11.91 -0.25
CA ILE A 140 -8.42 12.66 0.81
C ILE A 140 -9.10 11.70 1.78
N GLU A 141 -9.84 10.70 1.29
CA GLU A 141 -10.54 9.73 2.13
C GLU A 141 -9.58 8.82 2.91
N ASN A 142 -8.45 8.43 2.31
CA ASN A 142 -7.40 7.69 3.00
C ASN A 142 -6.79 8.50 4.15
N LEU A 143 -6.45 9.77 3.90
CA LEU A 143 -5.93 10.67 4.93
C LEU A 143 -6.98 10.88 6.03
N LYS A 144 -8.24 11.12 5.67
CA LYS A 144 -9.35 11.29 6.63
C LYS A 144 -9.50 10.07 7.52
N SER A 145 -9.47 8.87 6.93
CA SER A 145 -9.51 7.60 7.64
C SER A 145 -8.31 7.43 8.59
N TYR A 146 -7.10 7.78 8.13
CA TYR A 146 -5.90 7.76 8.97
C TYR A 146 -6.04 8.68 10.20
N TYR A 147 -6.48 9.93 10.02
CA TYR A 147 -6.64 10.87 11.13
C TYR A 147 -7.76 10.43 12.09
N LYS A 148 -8.88 9.92 11.56
CA LYS A 148 -9.95 9.33 12.37
C LYS A 148 -9.45 8.14 13.21
N ASN A 149 -8.64 7.27 12.61
CA ASN A 149 -8.03 6.13 13.30
C ASN A 149 -7.06 6.55 14.43
N ASN A 150 -6.53 7.77 14.38
CA ASN A 150 -5.67 8.35 15.41
C ASN A 150 -6.40 9.34 16.34
N GLY A 151 -7.74 9.35 16.33
CA GLY A 151 -8.55 10.13 17.27
C GLY A 151 -8.93 11.53 16.81
N TYR A 152 -8.63 11.91 15.55
CA TYR A 152 -9.00 13.20 14.98
C TYR A 152 -10.29 13.09 14.14
N PHE A 153 -11.42 12.85 14.83
CA PHE A 153 -12.71 12.59 14.19
C PHE A 153 -13.24 13.77 13.36
N ASN A 154 -12.91 15.00 13.76
CA ASN A 154 -13.37 16.24 13.11
C ASN A 154 -12.34 16.81 12.12
N SER A 155 -11.39 15.98 11.67
CA SER A 155 -10.38 16.41 10.71
C SER A 155 -11.01 16.83 9.37
N LYS A 156 -10.59 17.99 8.87
CA LYS A 156 -11.02 18.54 7.58
C LYS A 156 -9.84 18.54 6.62
N ILE A 157 -10.04 17.95 5.45
CA ILE A 157 -8.99 17.77 4.45
C ILE A 157 -9.49 18.36 3.15
N SER A 158 -8.67 19.20 2.53
CA SER A 158 -8.94 19.82 1.25
C SER A 158 -7.74 19.66 0.34
N SER A 159 -7.97 19.63 -0.97
CA SER A 159 -6.90 19.56 -1.97
C SER A 159 -6.96 20.74 -2.92
N LYS A 160 -5.80 21.22 -3.38
CA LYS A 160 -5.67 22.20 -4.45
C LYS A 160 -4.63 21.73 -5.46
N THR A 161 -4.97 21.80 -6.74
CA THR A 161 -4.00 21.63 -7.83
C THR A 161 -3.38 22.97 -8.16
N ILE A 162 -2.04 23.03 -8.21
CA ILE A 162 -1.28 24.22 -8.56
C ILE A 162 -0.47 23.91 -9.81
N ILE A 163 -0.70 24.71 -10.86
CA ILE A 163 0.03 24.63 -12.13
C ILE A 163 1.41 25.24 -11.95
N ASN A 164 2.43 24.63 -12.55
CA ASN A 164 3.79 25.15 -12.50
C ASN A 164 3.92 26.38 -13.41
N GLN A 165 4.46 27.47 -12.87
CA GLN A 165 4.66 28.73 -13.58
C GLN A 165 5.62 28.58 -14.78
N ASN A 166 6.66 27.76 -14.64
CA ASN A 166 7.68 27.60 -15.69
C ASN A 166 7.23 26.65 -16.81
N ASN A 167 6.25 25.77 -16.54
CA ASN A 167 5.75 24.83 -17.53
C ASN A 167 4.31 24.41 -17.20
N ASN A 168 3.36 24.95 -17.98
CA ASN A 168 1.93 24.75 -17.81
C ASN A 168 1.44 23.29 -17.98
N LYS A 169 2.31 22.37 -18.39
CA LYS A 169 1.99 20.94 -18.49
C LYS A 169 2.28 20.16 -17.20
N PHE A 170 2.92 20.79 -16.22
CA PHE A 170 3.22 20.18 -14.92
C PHE A 170 2.41 20.87 -13.83
N GLY A 171 2.03 20.09 -12.82
CA GLY A 171 1.37 20.60 -11.64
C GLY A 171 1.79 19.87 -10.38
N LYS A 172 1.37 20.41 -9.25
CA LYS A 172 1.47 19.77 -7.94
C LYS A 172 0.09 19.71 -7.28
N VAL A 173 -0.14 18.69 -6.48
CA VAL A 173 -1.34 18.59 -5.64
C VAL A 173 -0.96 18.89 -4.21
N VAL A 174 -1.64 19.87 -3.62
CA VAL A 174 -1.44 20.31 -2.25
C VAL A 174 -2.62 19.86 -1.41
N TYR A 175 -2.36 19.04 -0.40
CA TYR A 175 -3.34 18.60 0.58
C TYR A 175 -3.19 19.44 1.85
N ASN A 176 -4.26 20.15 2.23
CA ASN A 176 -4.34 20.92 3.46
C ASN A 176 -5.22 20.19 4.46
N ILE A 177 -4.61 19.79 5.56
CA ILE A 177 -5.22 19.03 6.64
C ILE A 177 -5.35 19.95 7.85
N LYS A 178 -6.58 20.13 8.32
CA LYS A 178 -6.89 20.72 9.63
C LYS A 178 -7.32 19.58 10.53
N THR A 179 -6.49 19.19 11.49
CA THR A 179 -6.73 17.99 12.29
C THR A 179 -7.90 18.16 13.26
N GLY A 180 -8.13 19.39 13.73
CA GLY A 180 -9.01 19.63 14.87
C GLY A 180 -8.43 19.03 16.16
N ASN A 181 -9.29 18.86 17.16
CA ASN A 181 -8.91 18.30 18.45
C ASN A 181 -8.80 16.78 18.40
N GLN A 182 -7.81 16.24 19.10
CA GLN A 182 -7.62 14.82 19.27
C GLN A 182 -8.47 14.33 20.44
N TYR A 183 -9.25 13.28 20.23
CA TYR A 183 -10.09 12.72 21.26
C TYR A 183 -9.31 11.76 22.17
N ALA A 184 -9.54 11.87 23.47
CA ALA A 184 -9.01 10.97 24.49
C ALA A 184 -10.08 10.02 25.02
N LEU A 185 -9.66 8.89 25.55
CA LEU A 185 -10.55 7.96 26.24
C LEU A 185 -10.93 8.55 27.61
N ASP A 186 -12.22 8.64 27.89
CA ASP A 186 -12.72 9.16 29.16
C ASP A 186 -12.66 8.07 30.24
N SER A 187 -13.51 7.06 30.06
CA SER A 187 -13.59 5.86 30.88
C SER A 187 -13.50 4.63 29.98
N VAL A 188 -12.99 3.54 30.56
CA VAL A 188 -12.96 2.23 29.91
C VAL A 188 -13.70 1.27 30.82
N SER A 189 -14.92 0.91 30.43
CA SER A 189 -15.76 -0.05 31.13
C SER A 189 -15.79 -1.38 30.38
N THR A 190 -16.29 -2.42 31.05
CA THR A 190 -16.42 -3.76 30.48
C THR A 190 -17.81 -4.30 30.69
N ASN A 191 -18.31 -5.01 29.69
CA ASN A 191 -19.57 -5.74 29.72
C ASN A 191 -19.33 -7.14 29.15
N ILE A 192 -19.30 -8.12 30.03
CA ILE A 192 -18.91 -9.49 29.71
C ILE A 192 -20.10 -10.38 30.06
N GLU A 193 -20.72 -10.97 29.03
CA GLU A 193 -21.94 -11.78 29.20
C GLU A 193 -21.67 -13.06 30.03
N SER A 194 -20.45 -13.59 29.95
CA SER A 194 -20.04 -14.83 30.59
C SER A 194 -19.31 -14.59 31.91
N LYS A 195 -19.88 -15.07 33.03
CA LYS A 195 -19.25 -14.97 34.36
C LYS A 195 -17.85 -15.60 34.43
N VAL A 196 -17.62 -16.68 33.67
CA VAL A 196 -16.31 -17.35 33.61
C VAL A 196 -15.27 -16.44 32.95
N LEU A 197 -15.64 -15.80 31.84
CA LEU A 197 -14.76 -14.85 31.15
C LEU A 197 -14.51 -13.59 32.00
N GLU A 198 -15.54 -13.11 32.69
CA GLU A 198 -15.44 -11.94 33.56
C GLU A 198 -14.41 -12.16 34.68
N SER A 199 -14.47 -13.31 35.35
CA SER A 199 -13.49 -13.69 36.38
C SER A 199 -12.06 -13.72 35.83
N ILE A 200 -11.86 -14.32 34.65
CA ILE A 200 -10.54 -14.39 34.00
C ILE A 200 -10.06 -12.99 33.62
N PHE A 201 -10.93 -12.16 33.04
CA PHE A 201 -10.60 -10.81 32.60
C PHE A 201 -10.16 -9.94 33.77
N ASN A 202 -10.92 -9.97 34.87
CA ASN A 202 -10.64 -9.20 36.08
C ASN A 202 -9.30 -9.56 36.73
N SER A 203 -8.84 -10.80 36.59
CA SER A 203 -7.53 -11.24 37.12
C SER A 203 -6.33 -10.54 36.44
N GLU A 204 -6.49 -10.05 35.21
CA GLU A 204 -5.43 -9.36 34.45
C GLU A 204 -5.87 -7.97 33.92
N ASN A 205 -6.83 -7.33 34.58
CA ASN A 205 -7.36 -6.03 34.13
C ASN A 205 -6.29 -4.92 34.13
N ASN A 206 -5.34 -4.98 35.07
CA ASN A 206 -4.21 -4.05 35.16
C ASN A 206 -3.30 -4.06 33.92
N LYS A 207 -3.30 -5.15 33.12
CA LYS A 207 -2.54 -5.27 31.87
C LYS A 207 -3.28 -4.71 30.65
N SER A 208 -4.48 -4.13 30.83
CA SER A 208 -5.23 -3.50 29.74
C SER A 208 -4.41 -2.41 29.03
N ILE A 209 -4.44 -2.45 27.70
CA ILE A 209 -3.80 -1.46 26.84
C ILE A 209 -4.63 -0.18 26.76
N LEU A 210 -5.96 -0.32 26.88
CA LEU A 210 -6.88 0.80 26.89
C LEU A 210 -6.95 1.38 28.31
N LYS A 211 -6.48 2.61 28.45
CA LYS A 211 -6.46 3.34 29.73
C LYS A 211 -7.18 4.68 29.59
N PRO A 212 -7.91 5.12 30.64
CA PRO A 212 -8.42 6.48 30.74
C PRO A 212 -7.35 7.53 30.46
N ASN A 213 -7.78 8.68 29.93
CA ASN A 213 -6.93 9.83 29.60
C ASN A 213 -5.80 9.55 28.59
N THR A 214 -5.91 8.48 27.80
CA THR A 214 -5.01 8.23 26.67
C THR A 214 -5.69 8.54 25.35
N PHE A 215 -4.93 8.96 24.33
CA PHE A 215 -5.51 9.28 23.03
C PHE A 215 -6.11 8.04 22.34
N PHE A 216 -7.26 8.27 21.70
CA PHE A 216 -7.92 7.28 20.87
C PHE A 216 -6.99 6.84 19.73
N ASN A 217 -6.81 5.53 19.58
CA ASN A 217 -6.03 4.97 18.49
C ASN A 217 -6.51 3.55 18.17
N THR A 218 -7.05 3.32 16.97
CA THR A 218 -7.63 2.02 16.58
C THR A 218 -6.65 0.86 16.69
N LYS A 219 -5.34 1.09 16.50
CA LYS A 219 -4.30 0.07 16.70
C LYS A 219 -4.24 -0.39 18.16
N LYS A 220 -4.45 0.50 19.14
CA LYS A 220 -4.52 0.10 20.55
C LYS A 220 -5.75 -0.79 20.83
N PHE A 221 -6.89 -0.50 20.21
CA PHE A 221 -8.09 -1.34 20.32
C PHE A 221 -7.87 -2.73 19.72
N GLU A 222 -7.19 -2.80 18.57
CA GLU A 222 -6.81 -4.08 17.95
C GLU A 222 -5.87 -4.88 18.86
N LEU A 223 -4.84 -4.23 19.40
CA LEU A 223 -3.91 -4.86 20.34
C LEU A 223 -4.63 -5.35 21.60
N GLU A 224 -5.58 -4.57 22.13
CA GLU A 224 -6.38 -4.96 23.29
C GLU A 224 -7.26 -6.18 22.99
N ARG A 225 -7.91 -6.20 21.81
CA ARG A 225 -8.66 -7.36 21.33
C ARG A 225 -7.77 -8.61 21.26
N ASN A 226 -6.56 -8.48 20.71
CA ASN A 226 -5.60 -9.58 20.61
C ASN A 226 -5.13 -10.05 21.99
N ARG A 227 -4.89 -9.12 22.92
CA ARG A 227 -4.54 -9.42 24.32
C ARG A 227 -5.65 -10.23 24.99
N ILE A 228 -6.92 -9.80 24.87
CA ILE A 228 -8.08 -10.50 25.43
C ILE A 228 -8.22 -11.90 24.84
N ASN A 229 -8.11 -12.04 23.51
CA ASN A 229 -8.16 -13.34 22.84
C ASN A 229 -7.05 -14.29 23.35
N LYS A 230 -5.83 -13.77 23.52
CA LYS A 230 -4.71 -14.54 24.07
C LYS A 230 -4.96 -14.92 25.54
N LEU A 231 -5.45 -13.98 26.35
CA LEU A 231 -5.78 -14.19 27.77
C LEU A 231 -6.74 -15.37 27.93
N PHE A 232 -7.87 -15.37 27.20
CA PHE A 232 -8.87 -16.42 27.35
C PHE A 232 -8.38 -17.78 26.82
N LYS A 233 -7.71 -17.82 25.67
CA LYS A 233 -7.13 -19.06 25.14
C LYS A 233 -6.09 -19.65 26.09
N ASN A 234 -5.20 -18.82 26.63
CA ASN A 234 -4.19 -19.25 27.61
C ASN A 234 -4.81 -19.65 28.96
N SER A 235 -6.02 -19.19 29.26
CA SER A 235 -6.77 -19.56 30.47
C SER A 235 -7.64 -20.82 30.30
N GLY A 236 -7.56 -21.49 29.15
CA GLY A 236 -8.27 -22.75 28.88
C GLY A 236 -9.59 -22.60 28.10
N ILE A 237 -9.94 -21.40 27.62
CA ILE A 237 -11.09 -21.19 26.74
C ILE A 237 -10.66 -21.40 25.28
N TYR A 238 -10.43 -22.65 24.89
CA TYR A 238 -9.80 -22.98 23.60
C TYR A 238 -10.61 -22.50 22.39
N ASN A 239 -11.94 -22.55 22.46
CA ASN A 239 -12.87 -22.17 21.40
C ASN A 239 -13.23 -20.67 21.39
N PHE A 240 -12.51 -19.83 22.16
CA PHE A 240 -12.77 -18.40 22.18
C PHE A 240 -12.62 -17.76 20.79
N GLN A 241 -13.63 -17.00 20.39
CA GLN A 241 -13.68 -16.33 19.10
C GLN A 241 -13.28 -14.87 19.26
N ILE A 242 -12.28 -14.42 18.52
CA ILE A 242 -11.80 -13.04 18.61
C ILE A 242 -12.89 -12.01 18.26
N ASN A 243 -13.85 -12.39 17.40
CA ASN A 243 -14.98 -11.57 17.00
C ASN A 243 -16.05 -11.41 18.09
N SER A 244 -15.96 -12.17 19.19
CA SER A 244 -16.81 -11.98 20.36
C SER A 244 -16.44 -10.72 21.15
N VAL A 245 -15.25 -10.17 20.91
CA VAL A 245 -14.81 -8.89 21.50
C VAL A 245 -15.15 -7.73 20.56
N SER A 246 -15.98 -6.83 21.04
CA SER A 246 -16.37 -5.60 20.34
C SER A 246 -16.20 -4.38 21.26
N PHE A 247 -16.15 -3.20 20.67
CA PHE A 247 -16.00 -1.94 21.40
C PHE A 247 -17.19 -1.05 21.05
N LYS A 248 -17.95 -0.64 22.05
CA LYS A 248 -18.96 0.41 21.90
C LYS A 248 -18.32 1.74 22.26
N ILE A 249 -18.50 2.69 21.35
CA ILE A 249 -17.90 4.02 21.41
C ILE A 249 -19.06 4.99 21.24
N ASN A 250 -19.35 5.76 22.29
CA ASN A 250 -20.43 6.74 22.24
C ASN A 250 -19.79 8.11 21.99
N LEU A 251 -19.75 8.49 20.71
CA LEU A 251 -19.22 9.79 20.30
C LEU A 251 -20.33 10.84 20.35
N ASP A 252 -20.34 11.63 21.42
CA ASP A 252 -21.10 12.88 21.44
C ASP A 252 -20.29 13.97 20.74
N THR A 253 -20.67 14.28 19.51
CA THR A 253 -19.99 15.32 18.70
C THR A 253 -20.37 16.75 19.12
N THR A 254 -21.40 16.92 19.96
CA THR A 254 -21.83 18.22 20.48
C THR A 254 -21.13 18.59 21.77
N ASN A 255 -20.56 17.61 22.47
CA ASN A 255 -19.82 17.81 23.70
C ASN A 255 -18.41 18.35 23.42
N LEU A 256 -18.07 19.47 24.06
CA LEU A 256 -16.79 20.17 23.90
C LEU A 256 -15.61 19.49 24.60
N ASN A 257 -15.84 18.40 25.34
CA ASN A 257 -14.83 17.81 26.20
C ASN A 257 -13.85 16.86 25.47
N PHE A 258 -14.02 16.61 24.17
CA PHE A 258 -13.16 15.73 23.34
C PHE A 258 -12.79 14.39 24.01
N LYS A 259 -13.73 13.86 24.78
CA LYS A 259 -13.58 12.69 25.63
C LYS A 259 -14.59 11.65 25.22
N ILE A 260 -14.14 10.40 25.09
CA ILE A 260 -14.97 9.31 24.59
C ILE A 260 -15.01 8.19 25.62
N PRO A 261 -16.18 7.89 26.20
CA PRO A 261 -16.36 6.67 26.98
C PRO A 261 -16.33 5.46 26.05
N VAL A 262 -15.64 4.40 26.49
CA VAL A 262 -15.49 3.15 25.76
C VAL A 262 -15.98 2.00 26.63
N GLU A 263 -16.85 1.18 26.08
CA GLU A 263 -17.29 -0.09 26.69
C GLU A 263 -16.72 -1.25 25.87
N ILE A 264 -15.92 -2.10 26.52
CA ILE A 264 -15.46 -3.37 25.95
C ILE A 264 -16.57 -4.39 26.15
N VAL A 265 -17.16 -4.87 25.05
CA VAL A 265 -18.26 -5.84 25.07
C VAL A 265 -17.74 -7.20 24.64
N ILE A 266 -17.85 -8.19 25.52
CA ILE A 266 -17.46 -9.57 25.26
C ILE A 266 -18.71 -10.45 25.31
N LYS A 267 -19.12 -10.90 24.13
CA LYS A 267 -20.31 -11.74 23.96
C LYS A 267 -20.03 -13.20 24.25
N GLU A 268 -21.07 -13.92 24.64
CA GLU A 268 -21.04 -15.36 24.82
C GLU A 268 -20.98 -16.11 23.47
N ASN A 269 -20.60 -17.39 23.50
CA ASN A 269 -20.58 -18.24 22.32
C ASN A 269 -22.02 -18.51 21.82
N LYS A 270 -22.31 -18.11 20.59
CA LYS A 270 -23.62 -18.35 19.95
C LYS A 270 -23.90 -19.82 19.60
N LEU A 271 -22.87 -20.66 19.50
CA LEU A 271 -23.00 -22.05 19.04
C LEU A 271 -23.29 -23.03 20.19
N ASP A 272 -22.50 -22.97 21.27
CA ASP A 272 -22.62 -23.87 22.42
C ASP A 272 -23.28 -23.22 23.65
N ASN A 273 -23.79 -21.98 23.49
CA ASN A 273 -24.35 -21.12 24.54
C ASN A 273 -23.44 -20.81 25.74
N ARG A 274 -22.22 -21.38 25.86
CA ARG A 274 -21.27 -21.12 26.95
C ARG A 274 -19.81 -21.30 26.57
N TYR A 275 -18.97 -20.36 26.96
CA TYR A 275 -17.53 -20.54 27.07
C TYR A 275 -17.20 -21.31 28.35
N LEU A 276 -16.51 -22.44 28.18
CA LEU A 276 -16.10 -23.30 29.29
C LEU A 276 -14.57 -23.36 29.40
N LYS A 277 -14.09 -23.49 30.63
CA LYS A 277 -12.67 -23.70 30.92
C LYS A 277 -12.33 -25.17 30.74
N HIS A 278 -11.44 -25.45 29.80
CA HIS A 278 -10.97 -26.80 29.49
C HIS A 278 -9.56 -27.02 30.04
N LYS A 279 -9.25 -28.28 30.32
CA LYS A 279 -7.89 -28.74 30.68
C LYS A 279 -7.40 -29.67 29.57
N ILE A 280 -6.09 -29.66 29.34
CA ILE A 280 -5.46 -30.62 28.43
C ILE A 280 -5.50 -31.98 29.11
N LYS A 281 -6.23 -32.93 28.51
CA LYS A 281 -6.33 -34.31 29.02
C LYS A 281 -5.15 -35.18 28.57
N LYS A 282 -4.73 -35.02 27.32
CA LYS A 282 -3.72 -35.87 26.70
C LYS A 282 -3.04 -35.17 25.54
N VAL A 283 -1.72 -35.33 25.42
CA VAL A 283 -0.92 -34.87 24.27
C VAL A 283 -0.41 -36.11 23.51
N ASN A 284 -0.75 -36.19 22.22
CA ASN A 284 -0.25 -37.25 21.34
C ASN A 284 0.82 -36.67 20.41
N LEU A 285 1.98 -37.31 20.33
CA LEU A 285 3.04 -36.97 19.38
C LEU A 285 3.05 -37.95 18.21
N PHE A 286 2.92 -37.40 17.00
CA PHE A 286 3.07 -38.13 15.74
C PHE A 286 4.33 -37.63 15.05
N VAL A 287 5.24 -38.53 14.70
CA VAL A 287 6.45 -38.20 13.93
C VAL A 287 6.24 -38.73 12.52
N GLU A 288 6.20 -37.83 11.56
CA GLU A 288 6.11 -38.15 10.13
C GLU A 288 7.53 -38.13 9.55
N LYS A 289 7.95 -39.23 8.92
CA LYS A 289 9.19 -39.27 8.13
C LYS A 289 8.79 -38.99 6.68
N GLU A 290 9.34 -37.93 6.10
CA GLU A 290 9.01 -37.46 4.74
C GLU A 290 9.34 -38.48 3.63
N ASP A 291 10.19 -39.46 3.91
CA ASP A 291 10.55 -40.50 2.94
C ASP A 291 9.90 -41.85 3.29
N LEU A 292 9.01 -42.28 2.39
CA LEU A 292 8.35 -43.59 2.26
C LEU A 292 7.01 -43.75 2.99
N ASN A 293 5.92 -43.53 2.24
CA ASN A 293 4.63 -44.26 2.23
C ASN A 293 4.27 -45.11 3.48
N THR A 294 4.27 -44.52 4.68
CA THR A 294 4.00 -45.29 5.91
C THR A 294 3.05 -44.60 6.87
N LYS A 295 2.15 -45.43 7.41
CA LYS A 295 1.10 -45.11 8.37
C LYS A 295 1.65 -44.31 9.56
N THR A 296 0.88 -43.30 9.97
CA THR A 296 1.11 -42.53 11.19
C THR A 296 1.23 -43.45 12.40
N LYS A 297 2.43 -43.51 13.03
CA LYS A 297 2.67 -44.29 14.25
C LYS A 297 2.66 -43.35 15.46
N LYS A 298 1.73 -43.58 16.39
CA LYS A 298 1.65 -42.88 17.66
C LYS A 298 2.80 -43.33 18.56
N ILE A 299 3.63 -42.40 19.03
CA ILE A 299 4.84 -42.73 19.79
C ILE A 299 4.63 -42.53 21.30
N PHE A 300 3.96 -41.46 21.72
CA PHE A 300 3.75 -41.16 23.13
C PHE A 300 2.36 -40.58 23.43
N SER A 301 1.96 -40.73 24.70
CA SER A 301 0.76 -40.19 25.31
C SER A 301 1.14 -39.60 26.66
N TYR A 302 1.13 -38.28 26.78
CA TYR A 302 1.30 -37.56 28.05
C TYR A 302 -0.05 -37.11 28.57
#